data_AF-A0A382X4X4-F1
#
_entry.id   AF-A0A382X4X4-F1
#
_cell.length_a   1.000
_cell.length_b   1.000
_cell.length_c   1.000
_cell.angle_alpha   90.00
_cell.angle_beta   90.00
_cell.angle_gamma   90.00
#
_symmetry.space_group_name_H-M   'P 1'
#
loop_
_entity.id
_entity.type
_entity.pdbx_description
1 polymer ?
#
loop_
_entity_poly.entity_id
_entity_poly.type
_entity_poly.pdbx_seq_one_letter_code
_entity_poly.pdbx_strand_id
1 'polypeptide(L)'
;KEWLALGGDLPPANKPKRLCRILQKADLKWKPDIMRHSFASYHLAYLQSADKTALEMGHRDTQMLFRHYRELVKYEDSKQYWDIRPRKDINIKCE
;
A
#
# COMPACT_ATOMS: atom_id res chain seq x y z
N LYS A 1 -18.19 0.17 -2.10
CA LYS A 1 -17.58 1.21 -2.99
C LYS A 1 -17.33 2.45 -2.12
N GLU A 2 -16.53 2.29 -1.07
CA GLU A 2 -16.51 3.27 0.04
C GLU A 2 -15.84 4.60 -0.33
N TRP A 3 -14.84 4.57 -1.20
CA TRP A 3 -14.11 5.79 -1.61
C TRP A 3 -14.97 6.73 -2.48
N LEU A 4 -15.88 6.18 -3.30
CA LEU A 4 -16.82 6.98 -4.09
C LEU A 4 -17.89 7.62 -3.20
N ALA A 5 -18.26 6.94 -2.11
CA ALA A 5 -19.17 7.50 -1.11
C ALA A 5 -18.58 8.72 -0.38
N LEU A 6 -17.25 8.89 -0.41
CA LEU A 6 -16.54 10.06 0.14
C LEU A 6 -16.44 11.23 -0.86
N GLY A 7 -17.17 11.21 -1.99
CA GLY A 7 -17.32 12.36 -2.89
C GLY A 7 -16.20 12.60 -3.89
N GLY A 8 -15.47 11.55 -4.31
CA GLY A 8 -14.40 11.67 -5.31
C GLY A 8 -14.85 11.36 -6.74
N ASP A 9 -14.44 12.19 -7.70
CA ASP A 9 -14.63 11.92 -9.14
C ASP A 9 -13.56 10.95 -9.69
N LEU A 10 -13.99 10.07 -10.61
CA LEU A 10 -13.12 9.15 -11.36
C LEU A 10 -13.02 9.57 -12.83
N PRO A 11 -11.83 9.49 -13.47
CA PRO A 11 -10.55 9.11 -12.87
C PRO A 11 -9.97 10.25 -12.02
N PRO A 12 -9.19 9.94 -10.96
CA PRO A 12 -8.66 10.98 -10.09
C PRO A 12 -7.66 11.84 -10.86
N ALA A 13 -7.99 13.13 -10.98
CA ALA A 13 -7.11 14.13 -11.58
C ALA A 13 -5.90 14.47 -10.68
N ASN A 14 -4.85 15.03 -11.27
CA ASN A 14 -3.71 15.61 -10.55
C ASN A 14 -3.01 14.66 -9.55
N LYS A 15 -2.94 13.36 -9.85
CA LYS A 15 -2.36 12.31 -8.98
C LYS A 15 -1.00 12.71 -8.35
N PRO A 16 -0.02 13.29 -9.08
CA PRO A 16 1.28 13.64 -8.49
C PRO A 16 1.15 14.73 -7.42
N LYS A 17 0.33 15.76 -7.66
CA LYS A 17 0.09 16.85 -6.70
C LYS A 17 -0.63 16.34 -5.45
N ARG A 18 -1.61 15.44 -5.63
CA ARG A 18 -2.32 14.80 -4.51
C ARG A 18 -1.38 13.98 -3.64
N LEU A 19 -0.53 13.16 -4.26
CA LEU A 19 0.49 12.40 -3.54
C LEU A 19 1.44 13.33 -2.78
N CYS A 20 1.96 14.37 -3.43
CA CYS A 20 2.85 15.35 -2.79
C CYS A 20 2.22 15.98 -1.53
N ARG A 21 0.94 16.38 -1.59
CA ARG A 21 0.19 16.90 -0.42
C ARG A 21 0.09 15.88 0.72
N ILE A 22 -0.16 14.61 0.40
CA ILE A 22 -0.24 13.54 1.40
C ILE A 22 1.13 13.33 2.06
N LEU A 23 2.20 13.30 1.25
CA LEU A 23 3.57 13.11 1.75
C LEU A 23 4.03 14.25 2.64
N GLN A 24 3.70 15.50 2.29
CA GLN A 24 3.97 16.67 3.14
C GLN A 24 3.24 16.57 4.48
N LYS A 25 1.96 16.18 4.48
CA LYS A 25 1.18 16.02 5.72
C LYS A 25 1.67 14.85 6.59
N ALA A 26 2.15 13.79 5.96
CA ALA A 26 2.65 12.60 6.65
C ALA A 26 4.10 12.74 7.15
N ASP A 27 4.81 13.79 6.73
CA ASP A 27 6.23 14.02 7.02
C ASP A 27 7.12 12.79 6.72
N LEU A 28 6.91 12.20 5.53
CA LEU A 28 7.61 10.97 5.12
C LEU A 28 8.66 11.25 4.04
N LYS A 29 9.84 10.64 4.19
CA LYS A 29 10.85 10.55 3.13
C LYS A 29 10.40 9.57 2.05
N TRP A 30 9.85 10.10 0.97
CA TRP A 30 9.33 9.29 -0.12
C TRP A 30 10.43 8.78 -1.05
N LYS A 31 10.32 7.50 -1.43
CA LYS A 31 11.07 6.90 -2.54
C LYS A 31 10.07 6.33 -3.56
N PRO A 32 10.37 6.36 -4.87
CA PRO A 32 9.44 5.87 -5.90
C PRO A 32 8.96 4.43 -5.67
N ASP A 33 9.84 3.56 -5.20
CA ASP A 33 9.53 2.12 -5.05
C ASP A 33 8.92 1.75 -3.69
N ILE A 34 8.74 2.71 -2.77
CA ILE A 34 8.33 2.42 -1.39
C ILE A 34 6.97 1.72 -1.31
N MET A 35 6.03 2.07 -2.21
CA MET A 35 4.72 1.41 -2.28
C MET A 35 4.85 -0.05 -2.69
N ARG A 36 5.70 -0.34 -3.70
CA ARG A 36 5.94 -1.70 -4.18
C ARG A 36 6.64 -2.52 -3.10
N HIS A 37 7.62 -1.94 -2.42
CA HIS A 37 8.30 -2.59 -1.29
C HIS A 37 7.36 -2.89 -0.14
N SER A 38 6.53 -1.93 0.26
CA SER A 38 5.54 -2.11 1.32
C SER A 38 4.56 -3.24 0.97
N PHE A 39 4.00 -3.22 -0.25
CA PHE A 39 3.12 -4.29 -0.73
C PHE A 39 3.80 -5.65 -0.66
N ALA A 40 5.00 -5.80 -1.21
CA ALA A 40 5.71 -7.07 -1.26
C ALA A 40 5.98 -7.65 0.15
N SER A 41 6.49 -6.83 1.08
CA SER A 41 6.83 -7.29 2.43
C SER A 41 5.58 -7.68 3.24
N TYR A 42 4.51 -6.87 3.22
CA TYR A 42 3.28 -7.19 3.94
C TYR A 42 2.50 -8.34 3.28
N HIS A 43 2.50 -8.44 1.95
CA HIS A 43 1.85 -9.54 1.24
C HIS A 43 2.54 -10.88 1.50
N LEU A 44 3.89 -10.89 1.48
CA LEU A 44 4.69 -12.06 1.80
C LEU A 44 4.45 -12.52 3.24
N ALA A 45 4.45 -11.59 4.20
CA ALA A 45 4.17 -11.90 5.60
C ALA A 45 2.75 -12.43 5.83
N TYR A 46 1.75 -11.92 5.09
CA TYR A 46 0.35 -12.35 5.21
C TYR A 46 0.07 -13.72 4.59
N LEU A 47 0.52 -13.96 3.34
CA LEU A 47 0.28 -15.22 2.63
C LEU A 47 1.29 -16.32 2.98
N GLN A 48 2.44 -15.96 3.54
CA GLN A 48 3.58 -16.86 3.82
C GLN A 48 4.04 -17.68 2.61
N SER A 49 3.74 -17.21 1.39
CA SER A 49 4.06 -17.87 0.12
C SER A 49 4.67 -16.86 -0.85
N ALA A 50 5.94 -17.09 -1.18
CA ALA A 50 6.68 -16.24 -2.11
C ALA A 50 6.20 -16.41 -3.55
N ASP A 51 5.81 -17.61 -3.96
CA ASP A 51 5.35 -17.89 -5.32
C ASP A 51 4.08 -17.11 -5.66
N LYS A 52 3.11 -17.09 -4.73
CA LYS A 52 1.89 -16.30 -4.87
C LYS A 52 2.20 -14.81 -4.92
N THR A 53 3.11 -14.34 -4.07
CA THR A 53 3.53 -12.93 -4.05
C THR A 53 4.24 -12.54 -5.35
N ALA A 54 5.07 -13.41 -5.91
CA ALA A 54 5.74 -13.19 -7.19
C ALA A 54 4.74 -13.07 -8.35
N LEU A 55 3.75 -13.97 -8.37
CA LEU A 55 2.70 -13.97 -9.37
C LEU A 55 1.90 -12.66 -9.35
N GLU A 56 1.46 -12.22 -8.17
CA GLU A 56 0.70 -10.96 -8.00
C GLU A 56 1.52 -9.71 -8.38
N MET A 57 2.84 -9.73 -8.14
CA MET A 57 3.73 -8.64 -8.53
C MET A 57 4.17 -8.70 -9.99
N GLY A 58 3.86 -9.77 -10.72
CA GLY A 58 4.35 -10.00 -12.08
C GLY A 58 5.86 -10.24 -12.16
N HIS A 59 6.49 -10.69 -11.06
CA HIS A 59 7.91 -11.05 -11.04
C HIS A 59 8.12 -12.46 -11.59
N ARG A 60 9.10 -12.60 -12.49
CA ARG A 60 9.49 -13.90 -13.06
C ARG A 60 10.34 -14.74 -12.11
N ASP A 61 11.03 -14.11 -11.17
CA ASP A 61 11.97 -14.77 -10.27
C ASP A 61 11.61 -14.52 -8.80
N THR A 62 11.42 -15.61 -8.07
CA THR A 62 11.09 -15.66 -6.64
C THR A 62 12.31 -15.48 -5.74
N GLN A 63 13.53 -15.69 -6.28
CA GLN A 63 14.76 -15.54 -5.50
C GLN A 63 15.06 -14.09 -5.13
N MET A 64 14.77 -13.15 -6.04
CA MET A 64 14.84 -11.71 -5.73
C MET A 64 13.83 -11.33 -4.63
N LEU A 65 12.67 -11.99 -4.58
CA LEU A 65 11.67 -11.70 -3.58
C LEU A 65 12.10 -12.14 -2.17
N PHE A 66 12.62 -13.36 -2.04
CA PHE A 66 13.13 -13.84 -0.76
C PHE A 66 14.34 -13.03 -0.25
N ARG A 67 15.21 -12.60 -1.16
CA ARG A 67 16.42 -11.86 -0.80
C ARG A 67 16.13 -10.43 -0.32
N HIS A 68 15.11 -9.78 -0.88
CA HIS A 68 14.85 -8.35 -0.65
C HIS A 68 13.63 -8.05 0.24
N TYR A 69 12.67 -8.96 0.40
CA TYR A 69 11.43 -8.68 1.16
C TYR A 69 11.21 -9.56 2.38
N ARG A 70 12.15 -10.46 2.70
CA ARG A 70 12.14 -11.22 3.96
C ARG A 70 12.62 -10.37 5.16
N GLU A 71 12.70 -9.05 5.03
CA GLU A 71 12.89 -8.18 6.18
C GLU A 71 11.65 -8.25 7.09
N LEU A 72 11.77 -9.04 8.16
CA LEU A 72 11.14 -8.99 9.50
C LEU A 72 9.74 -8.37 9.69
N VAL A 73 8.87 -8.32 8.67
CA VAL A 73 7.46 -7.95 8.87
C VAL A 73 6.76 -9.09 9.58
N LYS A 74 6.19 -8.82 10.75
CA LYS A 74 5.40 -9.81 11.50
C LYS A 74 4.05 -10.01 10.83
N TYR A 75 3.47 -11.19 11.00
CA TYR A 75 2.12 -11.49 10.53
C TYR A 75 1.06 -10.53 11.10
N GLU A 76 1.24 -10.08 12.34
CA GLU A 76 0.33 -9.12 12.97
C GLU A 76 0.35 -7.75 12.26
N ASP A 77 1.54 -7.27 11.89
CA ASP A 77 1.71 -6.01 11.17
C ASP A 77 1.11 -6.09 9.76
N SER A 78 1.25 -7.24 9.09
CA SER A 78 0.63 -7.45 7.78
C SER A 78 -0.88 -7.47 7.87
N LYS A 79 -1.45 -8.12 8.90
CA LYS A 79 -2.89 -8.09 9.13
C LYS A 79 -3.40 -6.66 9.33
N GLN A 80 -2.70 -5.85 10.15
CA GLN A 80 -3.05 -4.45 10.36
C GLN A 80 -2.98 -3.63 9.06
N TYR A 81 -1.93 -3.83 8.26
CA TYR A 81 -1.79 -3.17 6.96
C TYR A 81 -2.99 -3.45 6.03
N TRP A 82 -3.45 -4.70 5.97
CA TRP A 82 -4.59 -5.09 5.14
C TRP A 82 -5.95 -4.67 5.70
N ASP A 83 -6.02 -4.37 7.00
CA ASP A 83 -7.20 -3.86 7.70
C ASP A 83 -7.33 -2.33 7.65
N ILE A 84 -6.41 -1.61 6.98
CA ILE A 84 -6.54 -0.17 6.77
C ILE A 84 -7.82 0.10 5.96
N ARG A 85 -8.76 0.81 6.59
CA ARG A 85 -10.07 1.19 6.03
C ARG A 85 -10.39 2.64 6.41
N PRO A 86 -11.20 3.36 5.60
CA PRO A 86 -11.66 4.68 5.98
C PRO A 86 -12.48 4.58 7.27
N ARG A 87 -12.15 5.47 8.22
CA ARG A 87 -12.89 5.63 9.47
C ARG A 87 -14.30 6.13 9.18
N LYS A 88 -15.32 5.43 9.68
CA LYS A 88 -16.74 5.76 9.44
C LYS A 88 -17.17 7.07 10.12
N ASP A 89 -16.45 7.48 11.16
CA ASP A 89 -16.71 8.64 12.00
C ASP A 89 -16.14 9.95 11.44
N ILE A 90 -15.30 9.91 10.39
CA ILE A 90 -14.72 11.11 9.82
C ILE A 90 -15.67 11.72 8.78
N ASN A 91 -16.28 12.85 9.16
CA ASN A 91 -17.02 13.70 8.23
C ASN A 91 -16.02 14.51 7.38
N ILE A 92 -15.52 13.91 6.29
CA ILE A 92 -14.55 14.55 5.40
C ILE A 92 -15.27 15.64 4.60
N LYS A 93 -15.10 16.91 4.99
CA LYS A 93 -15.38 18.03 4.09
C LYS A 93 -14.26 18.09 3.06
N CYS A 94 -14.56 17.68 1.83
CA CYS A 94 -13.69 17.93 0.69
C CYS A 94 -13.77 19.43 0.36
N GLU A 95 -12.75 20.20 0.74
CA GLU A 95 -12.49 21.55 0.20
C GLU A 95 -11.73 21.47 -1.13
#